data_AF-A0A966KHF7-F1
#
_entry.id   AF-A0A966KHF7-F1
#
_cell.length_a   1.000
_cell.length_b   1.000
_cell.length_c   1.000
_cell.angle_alpha   90.00
_cell.angle_beta   90.00
_cell.angle_gamma   90.00
#
_symmetry.space_group_name_H-M   'P 1'
#
loop_
_entity.id
_entity.type
_entity.pdbx_description
1 polymer ?
#
loop_
_entity_poly.entity_id
_entity_poly.type
_entity_poly.pdbx_seq_one_letter_code
_entity_poly.pdbx_strand_id
1 'polypeptide(L)'
;ASLLAGNDQIDEKGTVREIPIANLDTVETWRFQSQGEELSDAVSTLGPTVLRHYKRLPVKEMDHKRRNDIWLVKDFGWIPGRVRLENEKGRTFELFLKQVDPIADLPK
;
A
#
# COMPACT_ATOMS: atom_id res chain seq x y z
N ALA A 1 9.74 -3.54 -7.66
CA ALA A 1 9.02 -4.41 -6.71
C ALA A 1 7.67 -3.77 -6.42
N SER A 2 6.56 -4.45 -6.73
CA SER A 2 5.21 -4.04 -6.31
C SER A 2 4.75 -4.97 -5.21
N LEU A 3 4.01 -4.46 -4.22
CA LEU A 3 3.57 -5.21 -3.05
C LEU A 3 2.77 -6.47 -3.44
N LEU A 4 2.03 -6.37 -4.56
CA LEU A 4 1.26 -7.46 -5.14
C LEU A 4 1.66 -7.83 -6.57
N ALA A 5 2.49 -7.03 -7.24
CA ALA A 5 2.87 -7.25 -8.65
C ALA A 5 1.68 -7.55 -9.60
N GLY A 6 0.48 -7.07 -9.26
CA GLY A 6 -0.74 -7.26 -10.03
C GLY A 6 -1.41 -8.64 -9.91
N ASN A 7 -1.06 -9.48 -8.95
CA ASN A 7 -1.68 -10.80 -8.80
C ASN A 7 -2.75 -10.84 -7.67
N ASP A 8 -3.95 -11.23 -8.08
CA ASP A 8 -5.19 -11.26 -7.29
C ASP A 8 -5.17 -12.25 -6.11
N GLN A 9 -4.38 -13.33 -6.17
CA GLN A 9 -4.46 -14.44 -5.21
C GLN A 9 -3.54 -14.33 -3.98
N ILE A 10 -2.90 -13.18 -3.78
CA ILE A 10 -1.62 -13.20 -3.05
C ILE A 10 -1.71 -13.12 -1.52
N ASP A 11 -2.63 -12.36 -0.92
CA ASP A 11 -2.59 -12.11 0.53
C ASP A 11 -3.98 -12.10 1.17
N GLU A 12 -4.30 -13.20 1.86
CA GLU A 12 -5.41 -13.24 2.81
C GLU A 12 -5.15 -12.27 3.98
N LYS A 13 -6.22 -11.90 4.69
CA LYS A 13 -6.11 -11.08 5.91
C LYS A 13 -5.16 -11.73 6.91
N GLY A 14 -4.22 -10.94 7.42
CA GLY A 14 -3.20 -11.39 8.37
C GLY A 14 -1.87 -11.79 7.72
N THR A 15 -1.84 -12.03 6.41
CA THR A 15 -0.60 -12.37 5.69
C THR A 15 0.43 -11.25 5.83
N VAL A 16 1.69 -11.61 6.11
CA VAL A 16 2.80 -10.67 6.30
C VAL A 16 3.79 -10.79 5.16
N ARG A 17 4.10 -9.68 4.50
CA ARG A 17 5.15 -9.56 3.49
C ARG A 17 6.36 -8.81 4.04
N GLU A 18 7.54 -9.31 3.73
CA GLU A 18 8.80 -8.64 3.97
C GLU A 18 9.29 -8.00 2.67
N ILE A 19 9.52 -6.70 2.71
CA ILE A 19 9.90 -5.91 1.53
C ILE A 19 11.17 -5.13 1.87
N PRO A 20 12.28 -5.35 1.15
CA PRO A 20 13.47 -4.53 1.31
C PRO A 20 13.21 -3.14 0.72
N ILE A 21 13.37 -2.13 1.56
CA ILE A 21 13.26 -0.71 1.19
C ILE A 21 14.65 -0.11 1.20
N ALA A 22 15.08 0.41 0.05
CA ALA A 22 16.32 1.14 -0.06
C ALA A 22 16.11 2.60 0.40
N ASN A 23 16.98 3.03 1.31
CA ASN A 23 17.18 4.42 1.69
C ASN A 23 18.47 4.95 1.03
N LEU A 24 18.84 6.20 1.33
CA LEU A 24 19.99 6.86 0.71
C LEU A 24 21.31 6.09 0.90
N ASP A 25 21.48 5.46 2.06
CA ASP A 25 22.72 4.81 2.51
C ASP A 25 22.50 3.40 3.11
N THR A 26 21.24 2.96 3.23
CA THR A 26 20.86 1.74 3.94
C THR A 26 19.76 0.98 3.22
N VAL A 27 19.64 -0.32 3.48
CA VAL A 27 18.47 -1.12 3.09
C VAL A 27 17.80 -1.60 4.37
N GLU A 28 16.51 -1.33 4.53
CA GLU A 28 15.70 -1.78 5.66
C GLU A 28 14.58 -2.69 5.18
N THR A 29 14.43 -3.86 5.81
CA THR A 29 13.29 -4.74 5.55
C THR A 29 12.06 -4.26 6.30
N TRP A 30 11.02 -3.90 5.57
CA TRP A 30 9.73 -3.53 6.13
C TRP A 30 8.77 -4.71 6.10
N ARG A 31 8.00 -4.88 7.18
CA ARG A 31 6.97 -5.91 7.30
C ARG A 31 5.60 -5.30 7.09
N PHE A 32 4.85 -5.75 6.09
CA PHE A 32 3.50 -5.28 5.80
C PHE A 32 2.50 -6.40 6.04
N GLN A 33 1.48 -6.15 6.86
CA GLN A 33 0.39 -7.08 7.10
C GLN A 33 -0.86 -6.71 6.29
N SER A 34 -1.36 -7.65 5.50
CA SER A 34 -2.65 -7.53 4.82
C SER A 34 -3.79 -7.44 5.84
N GLN A 35 -4.65 -6.46 5.68
CA GLN A 35 -5.88 -6.29 6.46
C GLN A 35 -7.08 -6.96 5.79
N GLY A 36 -6.89 -7.55 4.59
CA GLY A 36 -7.92 -8.12 3.75
C GLY A 36 -8.42 -7.17 2.66
N GLU A 37 -9.34 -7.70 1.85
CA GLU A 37 -10.07 -6.93 0.86
C GLU A 37 -11.37 -6.38 1.45
N GLU A 38 -11.73 -5.16 1.07
CA GLU A 38 -13.01 -4.55 1.43
C GLU A 38 -13.49 -3.58 0.35
N LEU A 39 -14.82 -3.46 0.20
CA LEU A 39 -15.41 -2.34 -0.52
C LEU A 39 -15.31 -1.10 0.38
N SER A 40 -14.61 -0.07 -0.08
CA SER A 40 -14.25 1.08 0.75
C SER A 40 -14.09 2.35 -0.08
N ASP A 41 -14.35 3.50 0.54
CA ASP A 41 -14.17 4.84 0.00
C ASP A 41 -12.84 5.48 0.45
N ALA A 42 -11.94 4.67 1.03
CA ALA A 42 -10.66 5.14 1.57
C ALA A 42 -9.76 5.83 0.52
N VAL A 43 -9.97 5.56 -0.78
CA VAL A 43 -9.37 6.33 -1.89
C VAL A 43 -10.39 7.34 -2.39
N SER A 44 -10.41 8.52 -1.77
CA SER A 44 -11.45 9.55 -1.96
C SER A 44 -11.59 10.08 -3.39
N THR A 45 -10.61 9.82 -4.26
CA THR A 45 -10.57 10.23 -5.66
C THR A 45 -11.29 9.27 -6.62
N LEU A 46 -11.65 8.07 -6.16
CA LEU A 46 -12.22 7.01 -7.00
C LEU A 46 -13.67 6.64 -6.64
N GLY A 47 -14.17 7.11 -5.50
CA GLY A 47 -15.44 6.62 -4.94
C GLY A 47 -15.30 5.21 -4.33
N PRO A 48 -16.41 4.56 -3.94
CA PRO A 48 -16.39 3.21 -3.39
C PRO A 48 -15.84 2.19 -4.39
N THR A 49 -14.74 1.52 -4.05
CA THR A 49 -14.09 0.49 -4.88
C THR A 49 -13.54 -0.63 -4.00
N VAL A 50 -13.21 -1.77 -4.59
CA VAL A 50 -12.58 -2.88 -3.86
C VAL A 50 -11.11 -2.55 -3.63
N LEU A 51 -10.74 -2.43 -2.37
CA LEU A 51 -9.39 -2.12 -1.92
C LEU A 51 -8.80 -3.29 -1.15
N ARG A 52 -7.49 -3.48 -1.24
CA ARG A 52 -6.72 -4.27 -0.29
C ARG A 52 -5.81 -3.37 0.53
N HIS A 53 -5.96 -3.40 1.85
CA HIS A 53 -5.21 -2.54 2.77
C HIS A 53 -4.05 -3.28 3.41
N TYR A 54 -2.88 -2.64 3.46
CA TYR A 54 -1.70 -3.11 4.16
C TYR A 54 -1.26 -2.11 5.21
N LYS A 55 -0.85 -2.65 6.37
CA LYS A 55 -0.24 -1.87 7.45
C LYS A 55 1.20 -2.30 7.66
N ARG A 56 2.12 -1.35 7.72
CA ARG A 56 3.49 -1.63 8.18
C ARG A 56 3.43 -2.01 9.66
N LEU A 57 3.98 -3.17 9.98
CA LEU A 57 4.20 -3.61 11.35
C LEU A 57 5.42 -2.89 11.92
N PRO A 58 5.34 -2.39 13.16
CA PRO A 58 6.51 -1.83 13.83
C PRO A 58 7.53 -2.94 14.12
N VAL A 59 8.80 -2.68 13.82
CA VAL A 59 9.90 -3.62 14.10
C VAL A 59 10.75 -3.12 15.26
N LYS A 60 10.95 -1.82 15.34
CA LYS A 60 11.70 -1.14 16.41
C LYS A 60 10.76 -0.31 17.27
N GLU A 61 11.19 0.05 18.47
CA GLU A 61 10.36 0.85 19.39
C GLU A 61 9.95 2.20 18.76
N MET A 62 10.85 2.85 18.04
CA MET A 62 10.58 4.09 17.31
C MET A 62 9.51 3.93 16.21
N ASP A 63 9.35 2.73 15.66
CA ASP A 63 8.34 2.46 14.62
C ASP A 63 6.93 2.46 15.18
N HIS A 64 6.72 2.24 16.50
CA HIS A 64 5.37 2.31 17.08
C HIS A 64 4.74 3.70 16.96
N LYS A 65 5.57 4.73 16.82
CA LYS A 65 5.14 6.11 16.60
C LYS A 65 5.00 6.46 15.12
N ARG A 66 5.34 5.55 14.22
CA ARG A 66 5.24 5.73 12.77
C ARG A 66 4.14 4.84 12.21
N ARG A 67 3.35 5.34 11.28
CA ARG A 67 2.36 4.52 10.56
C ARG A 67 2.61 4.63 9.07
N ASN A 68 2.55 3.50 8.37
CA ASN A 68 2.69 3.46 6.92
C ASN A 68 1.65 2.48 6.42
N ASP A 69 0.62 3.02 5.78
CA ASP A 69 -0.55 2.29 5.33
C ASP A 69 -0.68 2.45 3.82
N ILE A 70 -1.02 1.36 3.12
CA ILE A 70 -1.15 1.34 1.67
C ILE A 70 -2.48 0.68 1.30
N TRP A 71 -3.28 1.35 0.48
CA TRP A 71 -4.49 0.79 -0.13
C TRP A 71 -4.24 0.56 -1.61
N LEU A 72 -4.43 -0.69 -2.05
CA LEU A 72 -4.27 -1.11 -3.43
C LEU A 72 -5.64 -1.28 -4.08
N VAL A 73 -5.81 -0.77 -5.30
CA VAL A 73 -7.11 -0.75 -5.99
C VAL A 73 -7.23 -1.96 -6.91
N LYS A 74 -8.25 -2.80 -6.69
CA LYS A 74 -8.46 -4.02 -7.48
C LYS A 74 -8.65 -3.72 -8.97
N ASP A 75 -9.54 -2.78 -9.29
CA ASP A 75 -9.94 -2.47 -10.68
C ASP A 75 -8.79 -1.91 -11.52
N PHE A 76 -7.71 -1.46 -10.89
CA PHE A 76 -6.50 -0.97 -11.54
C PHE A 76 -5.31 -1.93 -11.39
N GLY A 77 -5.56 -3.23 -11.24
CA GLY A 77 -4.51 -4.25 -11.15
C GLY A 77 -3.66 -4.14 -9.89
N TRP A 78 -4.27 -3.77 -8.77
CA TRP A 78 -3.63 -3.65 -7.46
C TRP A 78 -2.50 -2.62 -7.36
N ILE A 79 -2.60 -1.53 -8.10
CA ILE A 79 -1.71 -0.38 -7.91
C ILE A 79 -2.08 0.42 -6.65
N PRO A 80 -1.14 1.16 -6.05
CA PRO A 80 -1.43 2.05 -4.92
C PRO A 80 -2.47 3.12 -5.27
N GLY A 81 -3.64 3.03 -4.65
CA GLY A 81 -4.69 4.04 -4.69
C GLY A 81 -4.54 5.11 -3.62
N ARG A 82 -4.07 4.70 -2.43
CA ARG A 82 -3.72 5.62 -1.33
C ARG A 82 -2.48 5.12 -0.61
N VAL A 83 -1.62 6.05 -0.22
CA VAL A 83 -0.53 5.81 0.72
C VAL A 83 -0.63 6.84 1.83
N ARG A 84 -0.69 6.39 3.08
CA ARG A 84 -0.69 7.25 4.27
C ARG A 84 0.58 7.00 5.07
N LEU A 85 1.31 8.08 5.33
CA LEU A 85 2.55 8.08 6.10
C LEU A 85 2.35 8.99 7.31
N GLU A 86 2.54 8.47 8.51
CA GLU A 86 2.52 9.22 9.75
C GLU A 86 3.91 9.13 10.38
N ASN A 87 4.53 10.29 10.63
CA ASN A 87 5.83 10.35 11.28
C ASN A 87 5.72 10.30 12.81
N GLU A 88 6.86 10.21 13.49
CA GLU A 88 6.93 10.10 14.96
C GLU A 88 6.31 11.27 15.72
N LYS A 89 6.10 12.41 15.06
CA LYS A 89 5.47 13.61 15.62
C LYS A 89 3.96 13.66 15.35
N GLY A 90 3.39 12.59 14.78
CA GLY A 90 1.98 12.51 14.39
C GLY A 90 1.63 13.27 13.12
N ARG A 91 2.61 13.83 12.39
CA ARG A 91 2.34 14.52 11.12
C ARG A 91 2.03 13.48 10.06
N THR A 92 0.86 13.64 9.44
CA THR A 92 0.38 12.76 8.37
C THR A 92 0.64 13.38 7.00
N PHE A 93 1.10 12.54 6.07
CA PHE A 93 1.17 12.81 4.63
C PHE A 93 0.36 11.75 3.90
N GLU A 94 -0.42 12.16 2.91
CA GLU A 94 -1.24 11.25 2.13
C GLU A 94 -1.04 11.47 0.64
N LEU A 95 -0.89 10.37 -0.10
CA LEU A 95 -0.84 10.32 -1.55
C LEU A 95 -2.10 9.61 -2.01
N PHE A 96 -2.78 10.18 -3.01
CA PHE A 96 -3.98 9.61 -3.61
C PHE A 96 -3.81 9.49 -5.12
N LEU A 97 -4.20 8.34 -5.67
CA LEU A 97 -4.27 8.11 -7.10
C LEU A 97 -5.37 9.00 -7.71
N LYS A 98 -5.01 9.94 -8.57
CA LYS A 98 -5.96 10.85 -9.21
C LYS A 98 -6.51 10.31 -10.52
N GLN A 99 -5.64 9.72 -11.33
CA GLN A 99 -5.97 9.21 -12.66
C GLN A 99 -5.00 8.09 -12.99
N VAL A 100 -5.49 7.10 -13.74
CA VAL A 100 -4.69 6.08 -14.41
C VAL A 100 -4.89 6.31 -15.89
N ASP A 101 -3.83 6.65 -16.61
CA ASP A 101 -3.90 6.72 -18.06
C ASP A 101 -3.90 5.30 -18.63
N PRO A 102 -4.79 4.99 -19.58
CA PRO A 102 -4.72 3.72 -20.28
C PRO A 102 -3.37 3.63 -21.01
N ILE A 103 -2.61 2.57 -20.74
CA ILE A 103 -1.41 2.27 -21.52
C ILE A 103 -1.88 1.79 -22.89
N ALA A 104 -1.69 2.62 -23.92
CA ALA A 104 -2.27 2.39 -25.24
C ALA A 104 -1.73 1.13 -25.98
N ASP A 105 -0.63 0.51 -25.54
CA ASP A 105 0.08 -0.52 -26.33
C ASP A 105 0.70 -1.65 -25.49
N LEU A 106 -0.08 -2.34 -24.65
CA LEU A 106 0.34 -3.68 -24.19
C LEU A 106 -0.14 -4.73 -25.21
N PRO A 107 0.75 -5.50 -25.86
CA PRO A 107 0.31 -6.59 -26.72
C PRO A 107 -0.52 -7.58 -25.89
N LYS A 108 -1.68 -7.96 -26.44
CA LYS A 108 -2.62 -8.92 -25.85
C LYS A 108 -2.00 -10.30 -25.66
#